data_AF-J4I9R8-F1
#
_entry.id   AF-J4I9R8-F1
#
_cell.length_a   1.000
_cell.length_b   1.000
_cell.length_c   1.000
_cell.angle_alpha   90.00
_cell.angle_beta   90.00
_cell.angle_gamma   90.00
#
_symmetry.space_group_name_H-M   'P 1'
#
loop_
_entity.id
_entity.type
_entity.pdbx_description
1 polymer ?
#
loop_
_entity_poly.entity_id
_entity_poly.type
_entity_poly.pdbx_seq_one_letter_code
_entity_poly.pdbx_strand_id
1 'polypeptide(L)'
;MTDISDTLHLGFVSCSTGFSMDNEDMSVPDSPSWGSGTLTPGQSASERQRAALHSYIDSLPYKCESVEEMQAKLEHIISRISICAETKNWLVLTTWDGMLQCWLLMHYPMTKSMRAKLVRLYFELCLVPGIEPRVVRNWADMLSRLLSNKPDHRRKLESSDLQLPWKPLWRVLQKELWPKKRLNDSSRNMNNILLFVAEQCRRYFPADEIPEMLQTFLPLLTKERVLTMIPVMTSFLPPTHTHLFMPILFKFWEAFNSSVIDDRMVELCGDLSEEHVAGEQGDAGEDGGAEWKDVGVWSESDWHFLATKALASMNVPIGATRGASTTAGIADITGDKQSLRIKKPINRSNGLAKLFVYSMCLDGPIREDHSRQVQGAIDTSHSMGFLAGSRALDSLDKLITSTESYFHPSNYGHWSLSLTLFVHRITAEFAKRWKEEQESSCRTPITRRLTPDIRRAFVMILRTPALLAMFSKDPFSMILSCPICLSAPIAASRLSTRRIARPPL
;
A
#
# COMPACT_ATOMS: atom_id res chain seq x y z
N MET A 1 -15.49 -29.45 -53.24
CA MET A 1 -16.84 -29.39 -53.81
C MET A 1 -17.73 -28.97 -52.66
N THR A 2 -18.21 -27.72 -52.73
CA THR A 2 -19.26 -27.08 -51.90
C THR A 2 -19.27 -27.33 -50.39
N ASP A 3 -18.94 -26.29 -49.63
CA ASP A 3 -19.54 -26.10 -48.31
C ASP A 3 -20.08 -24.68 -48.18
N ILE A 4 -21.23 -24.60 -47.52
CA ILE A 4 -22.28 -23.60 -47.72
C ILE A 4 -22.00 -22.33 -46.91
N SER A 5 -22.24 -21.21 -47.58
CA SER A 5 -22.27 -19.83 -47.10
C SER A 5 -23.34 -19.60 -46.04
N ASP A 6 -22.99 -18.88 -44.98
CA ASP A 6 -23.78 -17.75 -44.47
C ASP A 6 -22.89 -16.85 -43.60
N THR A 7 -22.55 -15.69 -44.14
CA THR A 7 -21.72 -14.67 -43.47
C THR A 7 -22.61 -13.49 -43.09
N LEU A 8 -23.02 -13.43 -41.83
CA LEU A 8 -23.68 -12.26 -41.26
C LEU A 8 -22.61 -11.23 -40.85
N HIS A 9 -22.63 -10.10 -41.54
CA HIS A 9 -21.98 -8.85 -41.17
C HIS A 9 -22.59 -8.30 -39.88
N LEU A 10 -21.79 -8.15 -38.81
CA LEU A 10 -22.06 -7.22 -37.71
C LEU A 10 -20.74 -6.59 -37.24
N GLY A 11 -20.70 -5.26 -37.26
CA GLY A 11 -19.52 -4.43 -37.05
C GLY A 11 -18.94 -4.53 -35.64
N PHE A 12 -17.64 -4.76 -35.57
CA PHE A 12 -16.83 -4.62 -34.37
C PHE A 12 -16.48 -3.14 -34.14
N VAL A 13 -17.06 -2.54 -33.09
CA VAL A 13 -16.49 -1.36 -32.43
C VAL A 13 -15.46 -1.86 -31.44
N SER A 14 -14.18 -1.58 -31.70
CA SER A 14 -13.05 -1.97 -30.84
C SER A 14 -13.00 -1.11 -29.58
N CYS A 15 -13.43 -1.66 -28.45
CA CYS A 15 -13.06 -1.15 -27.14
C CYS A 15 -11.80 -1.92 -26.67
N SER A 16 -10.63 -1.35 -26.95
CA SER A 16 -9.34 -1.91 -26.56
C SER A 16 -8.95 -1.46 -25.15
N THR A 17 -9.48 -2.14 -24.14
CA THR A 17 -8.86 -2.16 -22.79
C THR A 17 -8.15 -3.50 -22.62
N GLY A 18 -6.90 -3.55 -23.08
CA GLY A 18 -6.00 -4.66 -22.79
C GLY A 18 -5.59 -4.60 -21.31
N PHE A 19 -6.27 -5.38 -20.48
CA PHE A 19 -5.81 -5.70 -19.14
C PHE A 19 -4.69 -6.74 -19.26
N SER A 20 -3.44 -6.30 -19.10
CA SER A 20 -2.32 -7.21 -18.83
C SER A 20 -2.49 -7.72 -17.40
N MET A 21 -2.75 -9.01 -17.25
CA MET A 21 -2.69 -9.72 -15.97
C MET A 21 -1.22 -9.81 -15.55
N ASP A 22 -0.67 -8.73 -15.02
CA ASP A 22 0.56 -8.79 -14.25
C ASP A 22 0.18 -9.22 -12.84
N ASN A 23 0.56 -10.46 -12.51
CA ASN A 23 0.54 -11.11 -11.19
C ASN A 23 -0.16 -10.29 -10.11
N GLU A 24 -1.46 -10.55 -9.94
CA GLU A 24 -2.14 -10.19 -8.71
C GLU A 24 -1.30 -10.68 -7.54
N ASP A 25 -1.12 -9.78 -6.60
CA ASP A 25 -0.52 -9.94 -5.28
C ASP A 25 -1.39 -10.92 -4.47
N MET A 26 -1.51 -12.15 -4.96
CA MET A 26 -1.92 -13.31 -4.20
C MET A 26 -0.84 -13.47 -3.15
N SER A 27 -1.14 -12.95 -1.96
CA SER A 27 -0.45 -13.29 -0.74
C SER A 27 -0.62 -14.79 -0.52
N VAL A 28 0.14 -15.60 -1.26
CA VAL A 28 0.54 -16.90 -0.76
C VAL A 28 1.27 -16.55 0.53
N PRO A 29 0.80 -17.02 1.70
CA PRO A 29 1.60 -16.91 2.89
C PRO A 29 2.88 -17.67 2.58
N ASP A 30 3.99 -16.97 2.36
CA ASP A 30 5.28 -17.56 2.68
C ASP A 30 5.11 -18.10 4.10
N SER A 31 5.40 -19.40 4.24
CA SER A 31 4.96 -20.29 5.32
C SER A 31 5.19 -19.72 6.72
N PRO A 32 4.49 -20.25 7.76
CA PRO A 32 4.11 -19.49 8.93
C PRO A 32 5.30 -18.84 9.62
N SER A 33 5.11 -17.59 10.05
CA SER A 33 5.92 -17.02 11.13
C SER A 33 5.73 -17.92 12.34
N TRP A 34 6.57 -18.95 12.48
CA TRP A 34 6.58 -19.78 13.67
C TRP A 34 6.85 -18.84 14.83
N GLY A 35 5.83 -18.68 15.68
CA GLY A 35 5.93 -17.89 16.88
C GLY A 35 7.18 -18.34 17.60
N SER A 36 8.12 -17.41 17.76
CA SER A 36 9.31 -17.63 18.55
C SER A 36 8.83 -18.12 19.91
N GLY A 37 8.99 -19.42 20.16
CA GLY A 37 8.66 -20.03 21.43
C GLY A 37 9.44 -19.31 22.50
N THR A 38 8.73 -18.70 23.46
CA THR A 38 9.23 -18.22 24.76
C THR A 38 10.70 -17.75 24.73
N LEU A 39 10.98 -16.59 24.13
CA LEU A 39 12.29 -15.95 24.26
C LEU A 39 12.18 -14.67 25.10
N THR A 40 13.14 -14.53 26.01
CA THR A 40 13.29 -13.45 26.99
C THR A 40 13.51 -12.09 26.33
N PRO A 41 13.07 -10.97 26.96
CA PRO A 41 13.30 -9.63 26.44
C PRO A 41 14.80 -9.29 26.49
N GLY A 42 15.45 -9.08 25.34
CA GLY A 42 16.84 -8.59 25.27
C GLY A 42 17.74 -9.10 24.14
N GLN A 43 17.32 -10.13 23.38
CA GLN A 43 18.17 -10.70 22.32
C GLN A 43 18.32 -9.79 21.09
N SER A 44 19.55 -9.67 20.59
CA SER A 44 19.88 -8.86 19.42
C SER A 44 19.13 -9.35 18.18
N ALA A 45 18.81 -8.47 17.22
CA ALA A 45 18.09 -8.86 16.00
C ALA A 45 18.81 -9.98 15.22
N SER A 46 20.14 -10.05 15.35
CA SER A 46 20.98 -11.09 14.77
C SER A 46 20.82 -12.45 15.46
N GLU A 47 20.62 -12.48 16.79
CA GLU A 47 20.36 -13.73 17.53
C GLU A 47 19.00 -14.32 17.18
N ARG A 48 17.97 -13.46 17.02
CA ARG A 48 16.65 -13.90 16.57
C ARG A 48 16.67 -14.53 15.18
N GLN A 49 17.41 -13.92 14.24
CA GLN A 49 17.57 -14.49 12.90
C GLN A 49 18.32 -15.82 12.92
N ARG A 50 19.36 -15.94 13.75
CA ARG A 50 20.09 -17.20 13.95
C ARG A 50 19.18 -18.28 14.56
N ALA A 51 18.41 -17.96 15.59
CA ALA A 51 17.49 -18.90 16.23
C ALA A 51 16.40 -19.40 15.27
N ALA A 52 15.83 -18.51 14.46
CA ALA A 52 14.86 -18.87 13.43
C ALA A 52 15.48 -19.79 12.36
N LEU A 53 16.71 -19.47 11.91
CA LEU A 53 17.45 -20.33 10.98
C LEU A 53 17.75 -21.70 11.58
N HIS A 54 18.19 -21.77 12.84
CA HIS A 54 18.45 -23.04 13.52
C HIS A 54 17.19 -23.91 13.56
N SER A 55 16.05 -23.35 13.95
CA SER A 55 14.77 -24.07 13.93
C SER A 55 14.39 -24.57 12.53
N TYR A 56 14.73 -23.83 11.47
CA TYR A 56 14.47 -24.24 10.10
C TYR A 56 15.42 -25.38 9.67
N ILE A 57 16.72 -25.24 9.93
CA ILE A 57 17.72 -26.26 9.61
C ILE A 57 17.42 -27.57 10.35
N ASP A 58 17.03 -27.50 11.63
CA ASP A 58 16.68 -28.68 12.43
C ASP A 58 15.45 -29.43 11.90
N SER A 59 14.58 -28.75 11.13
CA SER A 59 13.41 -29.35 10.50
C SER A 59 13.71 -30.09 9.19
N LEU A 60 14.92 -29.92 8.63
CA LEU A 60 15.30 -30.53 7.36
C LEU A 60 15.90 -31.93 7.56
N PRO A 61 15.58 -32.89 6.68
CA PRO A 61 16.06 -34.28 6.82
C PRO A 61 17.53 -34.46 6.43
N TYR A 62 18.22 -33.40 5.99
CA TYR A 62 19.61 -33.42 5.52
C TYR A 62 20.47 -32.36 6.21
N LYS A 63 21.78 -32.62 6.28
CA LYS A 63 22.75 -31.70 6.87
C LYS A 63 22.91 -30.46 5.98
N CYS A 64 22.71 -29.29 6.57
CA CYS A 64 22.90 -27.99 5.90
C CYS A 64 24.29 -27.40 6.21
N GLU A 65 24.76 -26.49 5.35
CA GLU A 65 26.03 -25.78 5.55
C GLU A 65 26.01 -24.86 6.77
N SER A 66 27.20 -24.63 7.34
CA SER A 66 27.36 -23.73 8.48
C SER A 66 27.15 -22.26 8.08
N VAL A 67 26.90 -21.40 9.08
CA VAL A 67 26.73 -19.96 8.84
C VAL A 67 28.02 -19.36 8.29
N GLU A 68 29.18 -19.83 8.76
CA GLU A 68 30.50 -19.40 8.34
C GLU A 68 30.79 -19.77 6.89
N GLU A 69 30.46 -21.01 6.49
CA GLU A 69 30.60 -21.47 5.10
C GLU A 69 29.72 -20.64 4.15
N MET A 70 28.47 -20.36 4.56
CA MET A 70 27.55 -19.56 3.75
C MET A 70 27.93 -18.09 3.68
N GLN A 71 28.58 -17.54 4.71
CA GLN A 71 29.18 -16.21 4.67
C GLN A 71 30.38 -16.14 3.72
N ALA A 72 31.26 -17.15 3.71
CA ALA A 72 32.36 -17.21 2.75
C ALA A 72 31.85 -17.29 1.29
N LYS A 73 30.77 -18.06 1.04
CA LYS A 73 30.10 -18.08 -0.27
C LYS A 73 29.53 -16.71 -0.63
N LEU A 74 28.92 -15.99 0.32
CA LEU A 74 28.42 -14.63 0.09
C LEU A 74 29.55 -13.68 -0.30
N GLU A 75 30.65 -13.67 0.44
CA GLU A 75 31.81 -12.82 0.14
C GLU A 75 32.38 -13.10 -1.25
N HIS A 76 32.43 -14.38 -1.65
CA HIS A 76 32.82 -14.75 -3.01
C HIS A 76 31.87 -14.16 -4.06
N ILE A 77 30.55 -14.30 -3.88
CA ILE A 77 29.55 -13.73 -4.80
C ILE A 77 29.74 -12.21 -4.91
N ILE A 78 29.88 -11.51 -3.78
CA ILE A 78 30.03 -10.04 -3.74
C ILE A 78 31.32 -9.60 -4.41
N SER A 79 32.42 -10.32 -4.19
CA SER A 79 33.71 -10.06 -4.85
C SER A 79 33.56 -10.15 -6.37
N ARG A 80 32.87 -11.18 -6.87
CA ARG A 80 32.62 -11.34 -8.31
C ARG A 80 31.71 -10.27 -8.88
N ILE A 81 30.65 -9.87 -8.18
CA ILE A 81 29.80 -8.73 -8.57
C ILE A 81 30.62 -7.45 -8.68
N SER A 82 31.48 -7.19 -7.70
CA SER A 82 32.34 -5.99 -7.65
C SER A 82 33.31 -5.96 -8.84
N ILE A 83 33.99 -7.07 -9.12
CA ILE A 83 34.88 -7.20 -10.30
C ILE A 83 34.10 -6.98 -11.60
N CYS A 84 32.88 -7.54 -11.72
CA CYS A 84 32.06 -7.35 -12.92
C CYS A 84 31.62 -5.89 -13.08
N ALA A 85 31.34 -5.19 -11.99
CA ALA A 85 30.99 -3.78 -12.00
C ALA A 85 32.18 -2.90 -12.43
N GLU A 86 33.37 -3.15 -11.88
CA GLU A 86 34.61 -2.43 -12.25
C GLU A 86 35.01 -2.66 -13.71
N THR A 87 34.89 -3.90 -14.18
CA THR A 87 35.20 -4.28 -15.58
C THR A 87 34.07 -3.93 -16.56
N LYS A 88 32.94 -3.40 -16.07
CA LYS A 88 31.74 -3.05 -16.85
C LYS A 88 31.15 -4.24 -17.63
N ASN A 89 31.34 -5.45 -17.12
CA ASN A 89 30.78 -6.66 -17.72
C ASN A 89 29.39 -6.97 -17.14
N TRP A 90 28.38 -6.29 -17.67
CA TRP A 90 26.99 -6.38 -17.17
C TRP A 90 26.35 -7.75 -17.41
N LEU A 91 26.75 -8.44 -18.48
CA LEU A 91 26.24 -9.78 -18.80
C LEU A 91 26.66 -10.78 -17.71
N VAL A 92 27.93 -10.77 -17.32
CA VAL A 92 28.42 -11.64 -16.24
C VAL A 92 27.94 -11.14 -14.88
N LEU A 93 27.77 -9.84 -14.66
CA LEU A 93 27.16 -9.33 -13.43
C LEU A 93 25.75 -9.92 -13.23
N THR A 94 24.96 -10.04 -14.30
CA THR A 94 23.61 -10.61 -14.24
C THR A 94 23.58 -12.07 -13.75
N THR A 95 24.61 -12.87 -14.06
CA THR A 95 24.68 -14.25 -13.56
C THR A 95 24.99 -14.29 -12.07
N TRP A 96 25.90 -13.43 -11.59
CA TRP A 96 26.20 -13.31 -10.17
C TRP A 96 25.07 -12.67 -9.36
N ASP A 97 24.28 -11.78 -9.97
CA ASP A 97 23.04 -11.24 -9.41
C ASP A 97 22.02 -12.36 -9.14
N GLY A 98 21.87 -13.28 -10.09
CA GLY A 98 21.06 -14.49 -9.91
C GLY A 98 21.58 -15.38 -8.77
N MET A 99 22.90 -15.54 -8.64
CA MET A 99 23.49 -16.28 -7.51
C MET A 99 23.24 -15.60 -6.16
N LEU A 100 23.31 -14.27 -6.10
CA LEU A 100 22.95 -13.51 -4.90
C LEU A 100 21.47 -13.66 -4.56
N GLN A 101 20.59 -13.68 -5.57
CA GLN A 101 19.16 -13.94 -5.36
C GLN A 101 18.94 -15.32 -4.75
N CYS A 102 19.57 -16.37 -5.28
CA CYS A 102 19.52 -17.70 -4.68
C CYS A 102 20.06 -17.70 -3.25
N TRP A 103 21.13 -16.95 -2.98
CA TRP A 103 21.67 -16.80 -1.63
C TRP A 103 20.66 -16.19 -0.65
N LEU A 104 19.95 -15.14 -1.06
CA LEU A 104 18.93 -14.49 -0.25
C LEU A 104 17.73 -15.41 0.06
N LEU A 105 17.40 -16.34 -0.83
CA LEU A 105 16.32 -17.33 -0.64
C LEU A 105 16.66 -18.40 0.40
N MET A 106 17.94 -18.61 0.73
CA MET A 106 18.32 -19.60 1.74
C MET A 106 18.18 -19.09 3.19
N HIS A 107 17.72 -17.84 3.38
CA HIS A 107 17.43 -17.24 4.69
C HIS A 107 18.60 -17.17 5.70
N TYR A 108 19.85 -17.38 5.26
CA TYR A 108 21.03 -17.20 6.10
C TYR A 108 21.20 -15.74 6.56
N PRO A 109 21.67 -15.49 7.80
CA PRO A 109 21.80 -14.15 8.35
C PRO A 109 22.88 -13.35 7.62
N MET A 110 22.52 -12.14 7.20
CA MET A 110 23.43 -11.14 6.60
C MET A 110 23.58 -9.97 7.56
N THR A 111 24.80 -9.51 7.78
CA THR A 111 25.06 -8.34 8.65
C THR A 111 24.42 -7.08 8.08
N LYS A 112 23.90 -6.20 8.96
CA LYS A 112 23.30 -4.91 8.56
C LYS A 112 24.26 -4.07 7.73
N SER A 113 25.54 -4.02 8.14
CA SER A 113 26.61 -3.30 7.42
C SER A 113 26.80 -3.82 5.99
N MET A 114 26.87 -5.15 5.79
CA MET A 114 27.00 -5.73 4.45
C MET A 114 25.78 -5.43 3.58
N ARG A 115 24.57 -5.57 4.16
CA ARG A 115 23.32 -5.24 3.47
C ARG A 115 23.28 -3.78 3.02
N ALA A 116 23.66 -2.84 3.89
CA ALA A 116 23.72 -1.41 3.56
C ALA A 116 24.73 -1.12 2.43
N LYS A 117 25.90 -1.76 2.44
CA LYS A 117 26.90 -1.64 1.35
C LYS A 117 26.36 -2.17 0.02
N LEU A 118 25.68 -3.32 0.02
CA LEU A 118 25.05 -3.86 -1.19
C LEU A 118 23.95 -2.93 -1.72
N VAL A 119 23.10 -2.40 -0.84
CA VAL A 119 22.07 -1.45 -1.26
C VAL A 119 22.70 -0.22 -1.93
N ARG A 120 23.76 0.35 -1.36
CA ARG A 120 24.51 1.46 -1.98
C ARG A 120 25.07 1.08 -3.35
N LEU A 121 25.66 -0.11 -3.49
CA LEU A 121 26.17 -0.59 -4.77
C LEU A 121 25.06 -0.68 -5.83
N TYR A 122 23.95 -1.35 -5.52
CA TYR A 122 22.83 -1.47 -6.46
C TYR A 122 22.14 -0.13 -6.75
N PHE A 123 22.11 0.79 -5.77
CA PHE A 123 21.62 2.15 -5.98
C PHE A 123 22.47 2.88 -7.03
N GLU A 124 23.80 2.89 -6.86
CA GLU A 124 24.72 3.52 -7.83
C GLU A 124 24.69 2.83 -9.20
N LEU A 125 24.55 1.50 -9.25
CA LEU A 125 24.38 0.76 -10.50
C LEU A 125 23.14 1.22 -11.28
N CYS A 126 22.03 1.49 -10.59
CA CYS A 126 20.80 2.00 -11.22
C CYS A 126 20.98 3.41 -11.83
N LEU A 127 22.01 4.16 -11.44
CA LEU A 127 22.31 5.50 -11.93
C LEU A 127 23.26 5.52 -13.13
N VAL A 128 23.81 4.37 -13.52
CA VAL A 128 24.77 4.28 -14.63
C VAL A 128 24.06 4.61 -15.95
N PRO A 129 24.53 5.66 -16.68
CA PRO A 129 23.89 6.04 -17.94
C PRO A 129 24.18 5.04 -19.05
N GLY A 130 23.23 4.88 -19.97
CA GLY A 130 23.41 4.05 -21.17
C GLY A 130 23.14 2.55 -20.98
N ILE A 131 22.71 2.12 -19.79
CA ILE A 131 22.30 0.74 -19.54
C ILE A 131 20.88 0.49 -20.06
N GLU A 132 20.65 -0.72 -20.58
CA GLU A 132 19.34 -1.16 -21.04
C GLU A 132 18.33 -1.20 -19.87
N PRO A 133 17.08 -0.69 -20.06
CA PRO A 133 16.06 -0.70 -19.01
C PRO A 133 15.82 -2.06 -18.34
N ARG A 134 15.95 -3.16 -19.08
CA ARG A 134 15.79 -4.51 -18.54
C ARG A 134 16.84 -4.83 -17.47
N VAL A 135 18.09 -4.46 -17.70
CA VAL A 135 19.19 -4.70 -16.75
C VAL A 135 19.02 -3.81 -15.52
N VAL A 136 18.69 -2.54 -15.71
CA VAL A 136 18.42 -1.61 -14.59
C VAL A 136 17.23 -2.09 -13.75
N ARG A 137 16.20 -2.66 -14.36
CA ARG A 137 15.07 -3.25 -13.62
C ARG A 137 15.51 -4.40 -12.72
N ASN A 138 16.36 -5.30 -13.19
CA ASN A 138 16.89 -6.39 -12.36
C ASN A 138 17.64 -5.84 -11.13
N TRP A 139 18.46 -4.81 -11.32
CA TRP A 139 19.16 -4.14 -10.22
C TRP A 139 18.21 -3.45 -9.25
N ALA A 140 17.17 -2.79 -9.76
CA ALA A 140 16.14 -2.17 -8.93
C ALA A 140 15.36 -3.21 -8.11
N ASP A 141 15.05 -4.36 -8.69
CA ASP A 141 14.37 -5.45 -7.98
C ASP A 141 15.27 -6.07 -6.91
N MET A 142 16.58 -6.22 -7.19
CA MET A 142 17.56 -6.67 -6.20
C MET A 142 17.69 -5.67 -5.04
N LEU A 143 17.75 -4.36 -5.36
CA LEU A 143 17.74 -3.29 -4.36
C LEU A 143 16.49 -3.37 -3.47
N SER A 144 15.30 -3.54 -4.07
CA SER A 144 14.04 -3.71 -3.33
C SER A 144 14.08 -4.95 -2.42
N ARG A 145 14.59 -6.08 -2.91
CA ARG A 145 14.77 -7.31 -2.12
C ARG A 145 15.72 -7.11 -0.94
N LEU A 146 16.83 -6.40 -1.14
CA LEU A 146 17.82 -6.11 -0.10
C LEU A 146 17.26 -5.20 0.99
N LEU A 147 16.49 -4.18 0.61
CA LEU A 147 15.78 -3.30 1.54
C LEU A 147 14.67 -4.06 2.29
N SER A 148 14.00 -5.00 1.62
CA SER A 148 12.89 -5.78 2.17
C SER A 148 11.79 -4.89 2.77
N ASN A 149 11.38 -3.84 2.03
CA ASN A 149 10.33 -2.89 2.44
C ASN A 149 8.90 -3.49 2.45
N LYS A 150 8.75 -4.82 2.48
CA LYS A 150 7.43 -5.45 2.40
C LYS A 150 6.62 -5.12 3.67
N PRO A 151 5.33 -4.76 3.54
CA PRO A 151 4.50 -4.30 4.66
C PRO A 151 4.31 -5.35 5.78
N ASP A 152 4.42 -6.65 5.46
CA ASP A 152 4.27 -7.73 6.45
C ASP A 152 5.60 -8.15 7.11
N HIS A 153 6.71 -7.53 6.71
CA HIS A 153 8.05 -7.90 7.16
C HIS A 153 8.65 -6.76 7.99
N ARG A 154 9.25 -7.12 9.13
CA ARG A 154 10.04 -6.16 9.90
C ARG A 154 11.20 -5.65 9.04
N ARG A 155 11.36 -4.33 9.03
CA ARG A 155 12.42 -3.62 8.30
C ARG A 155 13.78 -4.21 8.70
N LYS A 156 14.62 -4.47 7.70
CA LYS A 156 15.97 -5.03 7.92
C LYS A 156 17.03 -3.95 8.15
N LEU A 157 16.76 -2.73 7.73
CA LEU A 157 17.62 -1.56 7.88
C LEU A 157 16.81 -0.41 8.46
N GLU A 158 17.44 0.36 9.34
CA GLU A 158 16.91 1.62 9.87
C GLU A 158 17.54 2.82 9.11
N SER A 159 16.97 4.01 9.28
CA SER A 159 17.50 5.25 8.68
C SER A 159 18.91 5.59 9.18
N SER A 160 19.28 5.15 10.38
CA SER A 160 20.64 5.26 10.93
C SER A 160 21.65 4.34 10.24
N ASP A 161 21.20 3.18 9.75
CA ASP A 161 22.06 2.17 9.11
C ASP A 161 22.41 2.56 7.67
N LEU A 162 21.53 3.31 7.00
CA LEU A 162 21.64 3.66 5.60
C LEU A 162 21.08 5.06 5.30
N GLN A 163 21.94 5.90 4.72
CA GLN A 163 21.58 7.17 4.10
C GLN A 163 22.01 7.14 2.62
N LEU A 164 21.11 7.58 1.74
CA LEU A 164 21.28 7.61 0.28
C LEU A 164 21.08 9.03 -0.25
N PRO A 165 21.89 9.50 -1.21
CA PRO A 165 21.73 10.82 -1.79
C PRO A 165 20.63 10.83 -2.86
N TRP A 166 19.61 11.67 -2.70
CA TRP A 166 18.52 11.76 -3.68
C TRP A 166 18.90 12.53 -4.95
N LYS A 167 19.83 13.51 -4.86
CA LYS A 167 20.20 14.40 -5.97
C LYS A 167 20.76 13.68 -7.20
N PRO A 168 21.66 12.69 -7.09
CA PRO A 168 22.11 11.91 -8.24
C PRO A 168 20.96 11.21 -8.98
N LEU A 169 20.04 10.58 -8.23
CA LEU A 169 18.85 9.93 -8.80
C LEU A 169 17.95 10.94 -9.52
N TRP A 170 17.71 12.10 -8.90
CA TRP A 170 16.95 13.18 -9.52
C TRP A 170 17.59 13.68 -10.83
N ARG A 171 18.91 13.87 -10.86
CA ARG A 171 19.63 14.31 -12.07
C ARG A 171 19.52 13.33 -13.23
N VAL A 172 19.50 12.02 -12.95
CA VAL A 172 19.31 10.99 -13.99
C VAL A 172 17.85 10.99 -14.45
N LEU A 173 16.91 10.99 -13.52
CA LEU A 173 15.47 10.99 -13.82
C LEU A 173 15.05 12.23 -14.62
N GLN A 174 15.55 13.42 -14.27
CA GLN A 174 15.24 14.67 -14.98
C GLN A 174 15.53 14.59 -16.48
N LYS A 175 16.61 13.90 -16.87
CA LYS A 175 16.98 13.73 -18.27
C LYS A 175 16.04 12.78 -19.03
N GLU A 176 15.48 11.80 -18.33
CA GLU A 176 14.55 10.80 -18.88
C GLU A 176 13.10 11.31 -18.90
N LEU A 177 12.72 12.19 -17.96
CA LEU A 177 11.41 12.86 -17.94
C LEU A 177 11.27 13.86 -19.10
N TRP A 178 12.31 14.64 -19.38
CA TRP A 178 12.30 15.67 -20.42
C TRP A 178 13.44 15.46 -21.45
N PRO A 179 13.36 14.41 -22.28
CA PRO A 179 14.40 14.12 -23.26
C PRO A 179 14.47 15.21 -24.34
N LYS A 180 15.67 15.49 -24.84
CA LYS A 180 15.85 16.34 -26.03
C LYS A 180 15.19 15.64 -27.23
N LYS A 181 14.50 16.39 -28.12
CA LYS A 181 13.66 15.87 -29.23
C LYS A 181 14.25 14.73 -30.08
N ARG A 182 15.58 14.60 -30.20
CA ARG A 182 16.27 13.54 -30.96
C ARG A 182 16.45 12.21 -30.20
N LEU A 183 16.21 12.18 -28.89
CA LEU A 183 16.41 11.01 -28.01
C LEU A 183 15.09 10.47 -27.44
N ASN A 184 13.95 10.93 -27.96
CA ASN A 184 12.63 10.56 -27.43
C ASN A 184 12.20 9.18 -27.92
N ASP A 185 12.71 8.13 -27.28
CA ASP A 185 12.20 6.78 -27.42
C ASP A 185 11.14 6.51 -26.34
N SER A 186 9.87 6.62 -26.72
CA SER A 186 8.73 6.39 -25.83
C SER A 186 8.59 4.93 -25.36
N SER A 187 9.30 3.98 -25.99
CA SER A 187 9.26 2.57 -25.61
C SER A 187 10.12 2.27 -24.37
N ARG A 188 11.07 3.16 -24.03
CA ARG A 188 11.97 2.97 -22.89
C ARG A 188 11.23 3.24 -21.58
N ASN A 189 10.96 2.17 -20.83
CA ASN A 189 10.32 2.22 -19.52
C ASN A 189 11.27 2.66 -18.38
N MET A 190 12.23 3.56 -18.66
CA MET A 190 13.27 3.98 -17.71
C MET A 190 12.70 4.86 -16.58
N ASN A 191 11.82 5.81 -16.92
CA ASN A 191 11.17 6.69 -15.94
C ASN A 191 10.50 5.92 -14.80
N ASN A 192 9.73 4.88 -15.13
CA ASN A 192 9.03 4.08 -14.11
C ASN A 192 10.00 3.24 -13.26
N ILE A 193 11.13 2.78 -13.82
CA ILE A 193 12.16 2.08 -13.03
C ILE A 193 12.82 3.03 -12.04
N LEU A 194 13.22 4.23 -12.48
CA LEU A 194 13.87 5.21 -11.62
C LEU A 194 12.93 5.75 -10.53
N LEU A 195 11.65 5.95 -10.85
CA LEU A 195 10.62 6.30 -9.85
C LEU A 195 10.39 5.17 -8.85
N PHE A 196 10.40 3.91 -9.30
CA PHE A 196 10.35 2.75 -8.41
C PHE A 196 11.56 2.73 -7.47
N VAL A 197 12.78 2.95 -7.99
CA VAL A 197 13.99 3.05 -7.14
C VAL A 197 13.85 4.19 -6.13
N ALA A 198 13.38 5.37 -6.54
CA ALA A 198 13.15 6.50 -5.64
C ALA A 198 12.19 6.12 -4.51
N GLU A 199 11.07 5.48 -4.85
CA GLU A 199 10.06 5.05 -3.87
C GLU A 199 10.59 4.00 -2.89
N GLN A 200 11.41 3.05 -3.35
CA GLN A 200 12.05 2.09 -2.45
C GLN A 200 13.08 2.76 -1.53
N CYS A 201 13.74 3.81 -2.01
CA CYS A 201 14.79 4.52 -1.29
C CYS A 201 14.31 5.70 -0.44
N ARG A 202 13.06 6.19 -0.60
CA ARG A 202 12.57 7.45 0.00
C ARG A 202 12.76 7.57 1.51
N ARG A 203 12.69 6.44 2.22
CA ARG A 203 12.88 6.36 3.69
C ARG A 203 14.34 6.53 4.13
N TYR A 204 15.27 6.32 3.21
CA TYR A 204 16.71 6.38 3.44
C TYR A 204 17.32 7.67 2.86
N PHE A 205 16.50 8.59 2.37
CA PHE A 205 16.96 9.95 2.08
C PHE A 205 16.98 10.78 3.37
N PRO A 206 17.94 11.69 3.54
CA PRO A 206 18.01 12.52 4.74
C PRO A 206 16.75 13.39 4.89
N ALA A 207 16.13 13.35 6.07
CA ALA A 207 14.92 14.14 6.35
C ALA A 207 15.20 15.65 6.32
N ASP A 208 16.41 16.07 6.72
CA ASP A 208 16.85 17.47 6.70
C ASP A 208 16.90 18.06 5.28
N GLU A 209 16.92 17.20 4.25
CA GLU A 209 16.92 17.64 2.84
C GLU A 209 15.49 17.81 2.27
N ILE A 210 14.43 17.51 3.02
CA ILE A 210 13.03 17.73 2.58
C ILE A 210 12.81 19.18 2.10
N PRO A 211 13.24 20.24 2.82
CA PRO A 211 13.08 21.61 2.34
C PRO A 211 13.79 21.86 1.00
N GLU A 212 14.97 21.29 0.77
CA GLU A 212 15.70 21.43 -0.49
C GLU A 212 15.02 20.65 -1.63
N MET A 213 14.48 19.45 -1.35
CA MET A 213 13.64 18.70 -2.29
C MET A 213 12.43 19.54 -2.71
N LEU A 214 11.73 20.16 -1.76
CA LEU A 214 10.58 21.02 -2.04
C LEU A 214 10.96 22.25 -2.85
N GLN A 215 12.05 22.94 -2.51
CA GLN A 215 12.57 24.06 -3.29
C GLN A 215 12.92 23.66 -4.74
N THR A 216 13.33 22.40 -4.95
CA THR A 216 13.65 21.86 -6.26
C THR A 216 12.39 21.47 -7.06
N PHE A 217 11.40 20.84 -6.40
CA PHE A 217 10.24 20.26 -7.07
C PHE A 217 9.09 21.26 -7.27
N LEU A 218 8.83 22.13 -6.29
CA LEU A 218 7.70 23.07 -6.34
C LEU A 218 7.74 24.01 -7.56
N PRO A 219 8.89 24.59 -7.96
CA PRO A 219 8.95 25.43 -9.17
C PRO A 219 8.62 24.69 -10.47
N LEU A 220 8.75 23.36 -10.47
CA LEU A 220 8.45 22.52 -11.64
C LEU A 220 6.98 22.11 -11.70
N LEU A 221 6.22 22.32 -10.62
CA LEU A 221 4.81 22.01 -10.51
C LEU A 221 3.98 23.07 -11.25
N THR A 222 3.91 22.92 -12.56
CA THR A 222 3.17 23.77 -13.49
C THR A 222 1.94 23.03 -14.01
N LYS A 223 0.97 23.75 -14.60
CA LYS A 223 -0.21 23.16 -15.22
C LYS A 223 0.12 22.01 -16.19
N GLU A 224 1.19 22.15 -16.96
CA GLU A 224 1.61 21.16 -17.96
C GLU A 224 2.32 19.95 -17.32
N ARG A 225 2.96 20.13 -16.16
CA ARG A 225 3.83 19.11 -15.55
C ARG A 225 3.26 18.49 -14.29
N VAL A 226 2.13 18.96 -13.77
CA VAL A 226 1.53 18.50 -12.51
C VAL A 226 1.37 16.97 -12.46
N LEU A 227 0.90 16.35 -13.55
CA LEU A 227 0.70 14.90 -13.63
C LEU A 227 2.01 14.10 -13.62
N THR A 228 3.15 14.74 -13.94
CA THR A 228 4.49 14.12 -13.85
C THR A 228 5.17 14.40 -12.51
N MET A 229 5.01 15.61 -11.99
CA MET A 229 5.66 16.05 -10.76
C MET A 229 5.00 15.49 -9.51
N ILE A 230 3.68 15.26 -9.49
CA ILE A 230 3.02 14.61 -8.35
C ILE A 230 3.62 13.22 -8.09
N PRO A 231 3.72 12.30 -9.08
CA PRO A 231 4.42 11.04 -8.89
C PRO A 231 5.87 11.21 -8.40
N VAL A 232 6.63 12.14 -8.98
CA VAL A 232 8.01 12.44 -8.54
C VAL A 232 8.02 12.79 -7.05
N MET A 233 7.18 13.73 -6.62
CA MET A 233 7.12 14.16 -5.22
C MET A 233 6.74 13.01 -4.30
N THR A 234 5.72 12.22 -4.66
CA THR A 234 5.29 11.06 -3.85
C THR A 234 6.34 9.95 -3.75
N SER A 235 7.21 9.82 -4.77
CA SER A 235 8.29 8.83 -4.81
C SER A 235 9.58 9.32 -4.15
N PHE A 236 9.87 10.62 -4.13
CA PHE A 236 11.12 11.16 -3.57
C PHE A 236 10.99 11.63 -2.13
N LEU A 237 9.86 12.23 -1.74
CA LEU A 237 9.73 12.79 -0.41
C LEU A 237 9.74 11.67 0.64
N PRO A 238 10.63 11.73 1.65
CA PRO A 238 10.58 10.86 2.80
C PRO A 238 9.18 10.91 3.47
N PRO A 239 8.62 9.77 3.90
CA PRO A 239 7.34 9.72 4.59
C PRO A 239 7.51 10.11 6.07
N THR A 240 8.12 11.26 6.34
CA THR A 240 8.34 11.87 7.65
C THR A 240 8.17 13.38 7.53
N HIS A 241 8.01 14.10 8.65
CA HIS A 241 7.82 15.56 8.65
C HIS A 241 6.69 16.01 7.70
N THR A 242 5.56 15.28 7.73
CA THR A 242 4.45 15.44 6.78
C THR A 242 3.88 16.86 6.77
N HIS A 243 4.00 17.59 7.88
CA HIS A 243 3.61 18.99 8.02
C HIS A 243 4.29 19.94 7.00
N LEU A 244 5.48 19.60 6.49
CA LEU A 244 6.21 20.43 5.54
C LEU A 244 5.62 20.42 4.13
N PHE A 245 5.01 19.30 3.70
CA PHE A 245 4.59 19.12 2.31
C PHE A 245 3.11 18.79 2.13
N MET A 246 2.45 18.15 3.10
CA MET A 246 1.04 17.77 2.97
C MET A 246 0.09 18.96 2.76
N PRO A 247 0.22 20.11 3.45
CA PRO A 247 -0.66 21.25 3.21
C PRO A 247 -0.62 21.74 1.75
N ILE A 248 0.58 21.77 1.17
CA ILE A 248 0.78 22.19 -0.23
C ILE A 248 0.18 21.15 -1.18
N LEU A 249 0.41 19.85 -0.92
CA LEU A 249 -0.15 18.78 -1.73
C LEU A 249 -1.69 18.76 -1.69
N PHE A 250 -2.32 19.01 -0.54
CA PHE A 250 -3.78 19.13 -0.46
C PHE A 250 -4.31 20.30 -1.29
N LYS A 251 -3.64 21.46 -1.22
CA LYS A 251 -4.03 22.62 -2.03
C LYS A 251 -3.94 22.34 -3.54
N PHE A 252 -2.92 21.61 -3.97
CA PHE A 252 -2.84 21.14 -5.35
C PHE A 252 -3.90 20.11 -5.68
N TRP A 253 -4.18 19.18 -4.77
CA TRP A 253 -5.20 18.15 -4.98
C TRP A 253 -6.61 18.74 -5.09
N GLU A 254 -6.92 19.77 -4.30
CA GLU A 254 -8.17 20.54 -4.40
C GLU A 254 -8.28 21.29 -5.74
N ALA A 255 -7.17 21.81 -6.26
CA ALA A 255 -7.15 22.66 -7.45
C ALA A 255 -7.30 21.89 -8.77
N PHE A 256 -7.02 20.59 -8.81
CA PHE A 256 -7.00 19.80 -10.05
C PHE A 256 -8.04 18.67 -10.03
N ASN A 257 -8.86 18.60 -11.08
CA ASN A 257 -9.75 17.46 -11.32
C ASN A 257 -9.02 16.38 -12.13
N SER A 258 -8.30 15.48 -11.44
CA SER A 258 -7.50 14.42 -12.08
C SER A 258 -7.59 13.10 -11.33
N SER A 259 -7.90 12.04 -12.09
CA SER A 259 -7.98 10.68 -11.56
C SER A 259 -6.59 10.14 -11.21
N VAL A 260 -5.57 10.54 -11.97
CA VAL A 260 -4.17 10.16 -11.70
C VAL A 260 -3.67 10.79 -10.40
N ILE A 261 -4.01 12.06 -10.14
CA ILE A 261 -3.66 12.72 -8.87
C ILE A 261 -4.44 12.08 -7.72
N ASP A 262 -5.74 11.83 -7.90
CA ASP A 262 -6.57 11.14 -6.90
C ASP A 262 -5.93 9.82 -6.47
N ASP A 263 -5.54 8.98 -7.43
CA ASP A 263 -4.89 7.71 -7.13
C ASP A 263 -3.61 7.87 -6.30
N ARG A 264 -2.70 8.74 -6.75
CA ARG A 264 -1.38 8.95 -6.12
C ARG A 264 -1.52 9.50 -4.71
N MET A 265 -2.43 10.45 -4.53
CA MET A 265 -2.64 11.11 -3.26
C MET A 265 -3.37 10.21 -2.26
N VAL A 266 -4.32 9.38 -2.72
CA VAL A 266 -4.98 8.37 -1.88
C VAL A 266 -3.99 7.32 -1.39
N GLU A 267 -3.11 6.81 -2.27
CA GLU A 267 -2.05 5.89 -1.88
C GLU A 267 -1.10 6.53 -0.84
N LEU A 268 -0.65 7.76 -1.09
CA LEU A 268 0.19 8.50 -0.15
C LEU A 268 -0.50 8.67 1.21
N CYS A 269 -1.75 9.13 1.24
CA CYS A 269 -2.47 9.34 2.49
C CYS A 269 -2.69 8.01 3.25
N GLY A 270 -3.01 6.93 2.53
CA GLY A 270 -3.10 5.60 3.13
C GLY A 270 -1.79 5.14 3.77
N ASP A 271 -0.68 5.27 3.04
CA ASP A 271 0.66 4.93 3.54
C ASP A 271 1.08 5.80 4.73
N LEU A 272 0.78 7.10 4.72
CA LEU A 272 1.08 8.01 5.82
C LEU A 272 0.24 7.71 7.06
N SER A 273 -1.04 7.34 6.90
CA SER A 273 -1.88 6.89 8.03
C SER A 273 -1.29 5.65 8.69
N GLU A 274 -0.84 4.67 7.90
CA GLU A 274 -0.17 3.46 8.42
C GLU A 274 1.16 3.81 9.10
N GLU A 275 2.01 4.61 8.45
CA GLU A 275 3.34 4.94 8.96
C GLU A 275 3.30 5.67 10.31
N HIS A 276 2.34 6.57 10.47
CA HIS A 276 2.26 7.47 11.61
C HIS A 276 1.17 7.09 12.63
N VAL A 277 0.62 5.87 12.55
CA VAL A 277 -0.35 5.38 13.54
C VAL A 277 0.21 5.43 14.97
N ALA A 278 1.51 5.18 15.14
CA ALA A 278 2.20 5.28 16.42
C ALA A 278 2.61 6.71 16.81
N GLY A 279 2.44 7.70 15.91
CA GLY A 279 2.88 9.08 16.09
C GLY A 279 4.39 9.19 16.33
N GLU A 280 4.77 10.00 17.31
CA GLU A 280 6.16 10.22 17.76
C GLU A 280 6.87 8.94 18.26
N GLN A 281 6.10 7.95 18.75
CA GLN A 281 6.65 6.65 19.17
C GLN A 281 6.90 5.71 17.99
N GLY A 282 6.60 6.15 16.76
CA GLY A 282 6.77 5.39 15.54
C GLY A 282 8.22 5.31 15.06
N ASP A 283 8.40 4.79 13.85
CA ASP A 283 9.73 4.67 13.22
C ASP A 283 10.31 6.00 12.78
N ALA A 284 9.48 7.03 12.63
CA ALA A 284 9.89 8.37 12.23
C ALA A 284 10.46 9.21 13.41
N GLY A 285 10.34 8.73 14.65
CA GLY A 285 10.79 9.43 15.86
C GLY A 285 9.93 10.64 16.23
N GLU A 286 10.38 11.38 17.26
CA GLU A 286 9.69 12.57 17.79
C GLU A 286 9.61 13.69 16.75
N ASP A 287 10.72 13.99 16.07
CA ASP A 287 10.77 15.11 15.11
C ASP A 287 10.02 14.80 13.80
N GLY A 288 10.06 13.55 13.35
CA GLY A 288 9.55 13.12 12.05
C GLY A 288 8.15 12.51 12.07
N GLY A 289 7.66 12.09 13.24
CA GLY A 289 6.36 11.47 13.42
C GLY A 289 5.22 12.47 13.28
N ALA A 290 4.18 12.13 12.50
CA ALA A 290 2.99 12.97 12.47
C ALA A 290 2.17 12.78 13.75
N GLU A 291 1.85 13.88 14.41
CA GLU A 291 0.93 13.87 15.56
C GLU A 291 -0.48 13.47 15.14
N TRP A 292 -1.22 12.87 16.09
CA TRP A 292 -2.64 12.64 15.91
C TRP A 292 -3.41 13.96 16.05
N LYS A 293 -4.39 14.15 15.16
CA LYS A 293 -5.28 15.31 15.12
C LYS A 293 -6.70 14.87 15.45
N ASP A 294 -7.70 15.33 14.69
CA ASP A 294 -9.12 15.04 14.92
C ASP A 294 -9.49 13.60 14.51
N VAL A 295 -8.94 13.10 13.40
CA VAL A 295 -9.18 11.74 12.89
C VAL A 295 -7.88 11.14 12.39
N GLY A 296 -7.26 10.24 13.16
CA GLY A 296 -5.92 9.75 12.84
C GLY A 296 -4.90 10.90 12.86
N VAL A 297 -4.10 10.99 11.80
CA VAL A 297 -3.13 12.09 11.58
C VAL A 297 -3.74 13.28 10.82
N TRP A 298 -5.06 13.25 10.56
CA TRP A 298 -5.77 14.20 9.71
C TRP A 298 -6.61 15.16 10.55
N SER A 299 -6.63 16.44 10.15
CA SER A 299 -7.59 17.39 10.72
C SER A 299 -9.01 17.06 10.25
N GLU A 300 -10.02 17.60 10.92
CA GLU A 300 -11.42 17.38 10.54
C GLU A 300 -11.70 17.81 9.09
N SER A 301 -11.12 18.93 8.64
CA SER A 301 -11.27 19.39 7.26
C SER A 301 -10.58 18.45 6.25
N ASP A 302 -9.36 17.99 6.56
CA ASP A 302 -8.63 17.06 5.71
C ASP A 302 -9.40 15.73 5.60
N TRP A 303 -9.89 15.24 6.74
CA TRP A 303 -10.66 14.00 6.80
C TRP A 303 -11.96 14.08 5.99
N HIS A 304 -12.71 15.18 6.10
CA HIS A 304 -13.93 15.37 5.31
C HIS A 304 -13.63 15.36 3.79
N PHE A 305 -12.53 16.02 3.37
CA PHE A 305 -12.08 15.99 1.99
C PHE A 305 -11.71 14.57 1.54
N LEU A 306 -10.94 13.85 2.35
CA LEU A 306 -10.52 12.46 2.09
C LEU A 306 -11.71 11.49 2.02
N ALA A 307 -12.68 11.59 2.94
CA ALA A 307 -13.89 10.79 2.94
C ALA A 307 -14.74 11.05 1.68
N THR A 308 -14.80 12.30 1.23
CA THR A 308 -15.47 12.68 -0.03
C THR A 308 -14.76 12.05 -1.24
N LYS A 309 -13.42 12.09 -1.27
CA LYS A 309 -12.62 11.43 -2.32
C LYS A 309 -12.80 9.90 -2.29
N ALA A 310 -12.92 9.29 -1.11
CA ALA A 310 -13.20 7.87 -0.96
C ALA A 310 -14.55 7.48 -1.58
N LEU A 311 -15.61 8.25 -1.31
CA LEU A 311 -16.93 8.02 -1.91
C LEU A 311 -16.89 8.19 -3.43
N ALA A 312 -16.26 9.27 -3.92
CA ALA A 312 -16.10 9.51 -5.37
C ALA A 312 -15.35 8.35 -6.04
N SER A 313 -14.34 7.79 -5.37
CA SER A 313 -13.56 6.66 -5.84
C SER A 313 -14.37 5.36 -6.01
N MET A 314 -15.52 5.21 -5.36
CA MET A 314 -16.36 4.02 -5.53
C MET A 314 -17.02 3.96 -6.92
N ASN A 315 -16.99 5.06 -7.68
CA ASN A 315 -17.51 5.16 -9.05
C ASN A 315 -18.97 4.68 -9.20
N VAL A 316 -19.76 4.80 -8.13
CA VAL A 316 -21.18 4.44 -8.17
C VAL A 316 -21.98 5.51 -8.93
N PRO A 317 -22.93 5.12 -9.82
CA PRO A 317 -23.73 6.09 -10.57
C PRO A 317 -24.78 6.73 -9.66
N ILE A 318 -24.78 8.06 -9.56
CA ILE A 318 -25.74 8.82 -8.76
C ILE A 318 -26.69 9.57 -9.70
N GLY A 319 -27.99 9.29 -9.62
CA GLY A 319 -29.02 9.95 -10.44
C GLY A 319 -29.11 9.44 -11.89
N ALA A 320 -29.83 10.18 -12.73
CA ALA A 320 -30.14 9.78 -14.12
C ALA A 320 -28.93 9.91 -15.07
N THR A 321 -27.87 10.62 -14.68
CA THR A 321 -26.71 10.92 -15.52
C THR A 321 -25.67 9.82 -15.42
N ARG A 322 -25.60 8.96 -16.43
CA ARG A 322 -24.49 8.00 -16.59
C ARG A 322 -23.19 8.79 -16.84
N GLY A 323 -22.20 8.68 -15.94
CA GLY A 323 -20.84 9.20 -16.17
C GLY A 323 -20.39 10.43 -15.38
N ALA A 324 -21.15 10.90 -14.37
CA ALA A 324 -20.70 12.02 -13.53
C ALA A 324 -19.35 11.75 -12.83
N SER A 325 -19.06 10.49 -12.50
CA SER A 325 -17.83 10.07 -11.82
C SER A 325 -16.61 9.86 -12.74
N THR A 326 -16.72 10.07 -14.07
CA THR A 326 -15.61 9.82 -15.02
C THR A 326 -14.97 11.08 -15.61
N THR A 327 -15.42 12.27 -15.18
CA THR A 327 -14.93 13.56 -15.72
C THR A 327 -13.42 13.75 -15.52
N ALA A 328 -12.87 13.31 -14.38
CA ALA A 328 -11.45 13.40 -14.07
C ALA A 328 -10.60 12.56 -15.05
N GLY A 329 -11.02 11.34 -15.35
CA GLY A 329 -10.33 10.47 -16.31
C GLY A 329 -10.40 11.01 -17.74
N ILE A 330 -11.54 11.59 -18.14
CA ILE A 330 -11.67 12.26 -19.45
C ILE A 330 -10.76 13.49 -19.52
N ALA A 331 -10.67 14.27 -18.45
CA ALA A 331 -9.78 15.44 -18.36
C ALA A 331 -8.30 15.03 -18.50
N ASP A 332 -7.89 13.94 -17.84
CA ASP A 332 -6.54 13.40 -17.94
C ASP A 332 -6.20 12.95 -19.38
N ILE A 333 -7.13 12.24 -20.05
CA ILE A 333 -6.94 11.76 -21.44
C ILE A 333 -6.88 12.92 -22.44
N THR A 334 -7.68 13.96 -22.22
CA THR A 334 -7.72 15.16 -23.06
C THR A 334 -6.49 16.06 -22.83
N GLY A 335 -5.82 15.88 -21.69
CA GLY A 335 -4.56 16.52 -21.34
C GLY A 335 -3.36 16.05 -22.17
N ASP A 336 -2.17 16.46 -21.73
CA ASP A 336 -0.93 16.13 -22.44
C ASP A 336 -0.58 14.63 -22.33
N LYS A 337 -0.57 13.93 -23.46
CA LYS A 337 -0.23 12.51 -23.56
C LYS A 337 1.20 12.20 -23.08
N GLN A 338 2.13 13.15 -23.12
CA GLN A 338 3.48 12.94 -22.58
C GLN A 338 3.49 12.84 -21.05
N SER A 339 2.49 13.44 -20.40
CA SER A 339 2.34 13.43 -18.96
C SER A 339 1.81 12.11 -18.40
N LEU A 340 1.21 11.24 -19.23
CA LEU A 340 0.75 9.89 -18.89
C LEU A 340 1.83 8.80 -19.09
N ARG A 341 3.10 9.17 -19.30
CA ARG A 341 4.22 8.22 -19.44
C ARG A 341 4.54 7.48 -18.15
N ILE A 342 4.17 8.04 -17.00
CA ILE A 342 4.35 7.41 -15.70
C ILE A 342 3.19 6.43 -15.48
N LYS A 343 3.50 5.14 -15.54
CA LYS A 343 2.55 4.03 -15.46
C LYS A 343 2.87 3.18 -14.23
N LYS A 344 2.97 3.80 -13.06
CA LYS A 344 3.06 3.02 -11.81
C LYS A 344 1.65 2.48 -11.48
N PRO A 345 1.49 1.15 -11.29
CA PRO A 345 0.25 0.58 -10.80
C PRO A 345 -0.02 1.10 -9.39
N ILE A 346 -1.26 1.52 -9.13
CA ILE A 346 -1.69 2.05 -7.82
C ILE A 346 -2.82 1.17 -7.34
N ASN A 347 -2.72 0.69 -6.12
CA ASN A 347 -3.82 -0.01 -5.48
C ASN A 347 -4.65 0.96 -4.66
N ARG A 348 -5.54 1.69 -5.36
CA ARG A 348 -6.41 2.70 -4.74
C ARG A 348 -7.24 2.13 -3.60
N SER A 349 -7.82 0.95 -3.78
CA SER A 349 -8.61 0.26 -2.75
C SER A 349 -7.79 -0.02 -1.50
N ASN A 350 -6.49 -0.37 -1.66
CA ASN A 350 -5.60 -0.56 -0.52
C ASN A 350 -5.23 0.77 0.17
N GLY A 351 -4.96 1.84 -0.59
CA GLY A 351 -4.73 3.18 -0.03
C GLY A 351 -5.91 3.66 0.81
N LEU A 352 -7.14 3.52 0.29
CA LEU A 352 -8.36 3.84 1.05
C LEU A 352 -8.54 2.93 2.26
N ALA A 353 -8.29 1.63 2.13
CA ALA A 353 -8.35 0.69 3.24
C ALA A 353 -7.43 1.10 4.38
N LYS A 354 -6.14 1.37 4.09
CA LYS A 354 -5.18 1.86 5.07
C LYS A 354 -5.62 3.18 5.68
N LEU A 355 -6.06 4.13 4.86
CA LEU A 355 -6.53 5.43 5.31
C LEU A 355 -7.61 5.31 6.38
N PHE A 356 -8.66 4.51 6.14
CA PHE A 356 -9.72 4.31 7.13
C PHE A 356 -9.23 3.50 8.33
N VAL A 357 -8.61 2.35 8.10
CA VAL A 357 -8.22 1.42 9.16
C VAL A 357 -7.25 2.05 10.12
N TYR A 358 -6.18 2.71 9.66
CA TYR A 358 -5.16 3.31 10.53
C TYR A 358 -5.60 4.65 11.15
N SER A 359 -6.75 5.20 10.75
CA SER A 359 -7.36 6.36 11.42
C SER A 359 -8.39 5.99 12.49
N MET A 360 -8.72 4.71 12.66
CA MET A 360 -9.67 4.26 13.69
C MET A 360 -9.03 4.27 15.08
N CYS A 361 -9.65 4.97 16.03
CA CYS A 361 -9.42 4.79 17.46
C CYS A 361 -10.65 5.29 18.24
N LEU A 362 -10.58 5.25 19.57
CA LEU A 362 -11.59 5.87 20.44
C LEU A 362 -11.31 7.38 20.56
N ASP A 363 -11.93 8.18 19.69
CA ASP A 363 -11.69 9.64 19.52
C ASP A 363 -12.95 10.52 19.72
N GLY A 364 -14.05 9.94 20.18
CA GLY A 364 -15.27 10.69 20.47
C GLY A 364 -16.29 9.97 21.36
N PRO A 365 -17.37 10.66 21.75
CA PRO A 365 -18.43 10.07 22.55
C PRO A 365 -19.07 8.89 21.82
N ILE A 366 -19.32 7.79 22.54
CA ILE A 366 -19.94 6.59 21.98
C ILE A 366 -21.42 6.89 21.74
N ARG A 367 -21.91 6.64 20.52
CA ARG A 367 -23.34 6.69 20.20
C ARG A 367 -24.09 5.68 21.07
N GLU A 368 -25.02 6.16 21.90
CA GLU A 368 -25.89 5.27 22.66
C GLU A 368 -26.92 4.61 21.73
N ASP A 369 -27.01 3.28 21.78
CA ASP A 369 -28.09 2.55 21.13
C ASP A 369 -29.41 2.89 21.84
N HIS A 370 -30.27 3.70 21.24
CA HIS A 370 -31.64 3.99 21.72
C HIS A 370 -32.58 2.77 21.65
N SER A 371 -32.09 1.54 21.85
CA SER A 371 -32.91 0.33 22.04
C SER A 371 -33.55 0.23 23.43
N ARG A 372 -33.43 1.27 24.26
CA ARG A 372 -34.05 1.38 25.60
C ARG A 372 -34.87 2.66 25.83
N GLN A 373 -35.48 3.24 24.79
CA GLN A 373 -36.49 4.27 25.02
C GLN A 373 -37.87 3.83 24.54
N VAL A 374 -38.76 3.78 25.54
CA VAL A 374 -40.20 3.65 25.47
C VAL A 374 -40.76 4.65 24.46
N GLN A 375 -41.73 4.17 23.69
CA GLN A 375 -42.53 4.90 22.72
C GLN A 375 -42.91 6.31 23.19
N GLY A 376 -42.50 7.34 22.44
CA GLY A 376 -43.17 8.64 22.46
C GLY A 376 -42.30 9.86 22.76
N ALA A 377 -41.48 10.28 21.80
CA ALA A 377 -41.25 11.69 21.47
C ALA A 377 -40.44 11.76 20.18
N ILE A 378 -40.96 12.47 19.19
CA ILE A 378 -40.25 12.80 17.95
C ILE A 378 -39.32 13.95 18.31
N ASP A 379 -38.07 13.64 18.65
CA ASP A 379 -37.01 14.64 18.70
C ASP A 379 -35.98 14.35 17.62
N THR A 380 -35.80 15.32 16.74
CA THR A 380 -34.77 15.42 15.71
C THR A 380 -33.43 15.82 16.35
N SER A 381 -33.05 15.16 17.45
CA SER A 381 -31.74 15.34 18.05
C SER A 381 -30.72 14.52 17.25
N HIS A 382 -29.76 15.20 16.62
CA HIS A 382 -28.52 14.57 16.13
C HIS A 382 -28.07 13.52 17.15
N SER A 383 -27.88 12.26 16.73
CA SER A 383 -27.38 11.23 17.64
C SER A 383 -26.05 11.72 18.20
N MET A 384 -26.01 12.04 19.48
CA MET A 384 -24.82 12.58 20.13
C MET A 384 -23.83 11.43 20.31
N GLY A 385 -23.01 11.19 19.29
CA GLY A 385 -21.94 10.21 19.36
C GLY A 385 -21.58 9.55 18.03
N PHE A 386 -20.41 8.92 18.04
CA PHE A 386 -19.84 8.17 16.93
C PHE A 386 -20.00 6.67 17.18
N LEU A 387 -20.07 5.89 16.09
CA LEU A 387 -20.16 4.43 16.17
C LEU A 387 -18.94 3.86 16.89
N ALA A 388 -19.16 3.14 18.00
CA ALA A 388 -18.12 2.65 18.91
C ALA A 388 -17.14 3.75 19.40
N GLY A 389 -17.55 5.02 19.36
CA GLY A 389 -16.72 6.17 19.74
C GLY A 389 -15.59 6.50 18.77
N SER A 390 -15.67 6.02 17.52
CA SER A 390 -14.67 6.29 16.47
C SER A 390 -15.25 7.08 15.30
N ARG A 391 -14.69 8.28 15.04
CA ARG A 391 -15.06 9.16 13.91
C ARG A 391 -14.76 8.53 12.55
N ALA A 392 -13.60 7.88 12.43
CA ALA A 392 -13.22 7.17 11.20
C ALA A 392 -14.17 6.01 10.91
N LEU A 393 -14.55 5.24 11.95
CA LEU A 393 -15.49 4.13 11.81
C LEU A 393 -16.90 4.61 11.45
N ASP A 394 -17.36 5.72 12.04
CA ASP A 394 -18.64 6.34 11.70
C ASP A 394 -18.67 6.83 10.25
N SER A 395 -17.55 7.38 9.77
CA SER A 395 -17.41 7.78 8.37
C SER A 395 -17.44 6.58 7.42
N LEU A 396 -16.84 5.45 7.83
CA LEU A 396 -16.90 4.19 7.08
C LEU A 396 -18.33 3.63 7.05
N ASP A 397 -19.04 3.65 8.17
CA ASP A 397 -20.44 3.21 8.25
C ASP A 397 -21.30 4.00 7.24
N LYS A 398 -21.22 5.33 7.26
CA LYS A 398 -21.89 6.21 6.29
C LYS A 398 -21.53 5.87 4.84
N LEU A 399 -20.25 5.63 4.55
CA LEU A 399 -19.78 5.26 3.21
C LEU A 399 -20.40 3.93 2.76
N ILE A 400 -20.39 2.92 3.62
CA ILE A 400 -20.92 1.59 3.32
C ILE A 400 -22.44 1.63 3.18
N THR A 401 -23.17 2.28 4.09
CA THR A 401 -24.62 2.46 3.98
C THR A 401 -25.01 3.18 2.69
N SER A 402 -24.25 4.21 2.29
CA SER A 402 -24.51 4.94 1.03
C SER A 402 -24.29 4.08 -0.23
N THR A 403 -23.47 3.03 -0.14
CA THR A 403 -23.12 2.15 -1.26
C THR A 403 -23.78 0.76 -1.18
N GLU A 404 -24.51 0.45 -0.11
CA GLU A 404 -25.05 -0.87 0.19
C GLU A 404 -25.91 -1.44 -0.96
N SER A 405 -26.77 -0.61 -1.55
CA SER A 405 -27.65 -1.02 -2.66
C SER A 405 -26.90 -1.49 -3.91
N TYR A 406 -25.64 -1.11 -4.09
CA TYR A 406 -24.79 -1.49 -5.23
C TYR A 406 -24.09 -2.84 -5.04
N PHE A 407 -24.14 -3.42 -3.83
CA PHE A 407 -23.67 -4.78 -3.56
C PHE A 407 -24.72 -5.85 -3.91
N HIS A 408 -25.98 -5.46 -4.09
CA HIS A 408 -27.03 -6.42 -4.41
C HIS A 408 -26.77 -7.09 -5.78
N PRO A 409 -26.89 -8.43 -5.91
CA PRO A 409 -26.61 -9.17 -7.16
C PRO A 409 -27.36 -8.70 -8.41
N SER A 410 -28.56 -8.14 -8.22
CA SER A 410 -29.35 -7.56 -9.31
C SER A 410 -28.89 -6.17 -9.75
N ASN A 411 -28.09 -5.47 -8.94
CA ASN A 411 -27.55 -4.13 -9.21
C ASN A 411 -26.05 -4.19 -9.54
N TYR A 412 -25.67 -5.20 -10.32
CA TYR A 412 -24.29 -5.40 -10.78
C TYR A 412 -23.91 -4.41 -11.88
N GLY A 413 -22.67 -3.90 -11.83
CA GLY A 413 -22.11 -3.02 -12.86
C GLY A 413 -20.60 -2.89 -12.73
N HIS A 414 -20.02 -1.93 -13.45
CA HIS A 414 -18.57 -1.68 -13.43
C HIS A 414 -18.03 -1.29 -12.04
N TRP A 415 -18.88 -0.76 -11.15
CA TRP A 415 -18.55 -0.46 -9.76
C TRP A 415 -18.40 -1.71 -8.87
N SER A 416 -19.04 -2.83 -9.22
CA SER A 416 -19.15 -3.98 -8.33
C SER A 416 -17.79 -4.58 -7.97
N LEU A 417 -16.87 -4.65 -8.93
CA LEU A 417 -15.50 -5.12 -8.67
C LEU A 417 -14.75 -4.15 -7.74
N SER A 418 -14.81 -2.84 -8.01
CA SER A 418 -14.13 -1.82 -7.19
C SER A 418 -14.64 -1.79 -5.74
N LEU A 419 -15.97 -1.88 -5.57
CA LEU A 419 -16.61 -1.98 -4.26
C LEU A 419 -16.17 -3.24 -3.52
N THR A 420 -16.21 -4.40 -4.18
CA THR A 420 -15.85 -5.67 -3.54
C THR A 420 -14.36 -5.73 -3.21
N LEU A 421 -13.48 -5.21 -4.09
CA LEU A 421 -12.06 -5.04 -3.82
C LEU A 421 -11.81 -4.13 -2.62
N PHE A 422 -12.56 -3.03 -2.48
CA PHE A 422 -12.45 -2.16 -1.30
C PHE A 422 -12.83 -2.90 0.00
N VAL A 423 -13.97 -3.59 0.04
CA VAL A 423 -14.39 -4.37 1.22
C VAL A 423 -13.36 -5.48 1.54
N HIS A 424 -12.80 -6.13 0.52
CA HIS A 424 -11.74 -7.11 0.68
C HIS A 424 -10.48 -6.49 1.32
N ARG A 425 -9.97 -5.39 0.73
CA ARG A 425 -8.74 -4.73 1.20
C ARG A 425 -8.90 -4.11 2.58
N ILE A 426 -10.03 -3.47 2.89
CA ILE A 426 -10.26 -2.91 4.22
C ILE A 426 -10.35 -3.98 5.30
N THR A 427 -10.90 -5.15 4.98
CA THR A 427 -10.93 -6.29 5.90
C THR A 427 -9.53 -6.86 6.15
N ALA A 428 -8.71 -6.97 5.09
CA ALA A 428 -7.32 -7.42 5.21
C ALA A 428 -6.46 -6.47 6.05
N GLU A 429 -6.50 -5.17 5.78
CA GLU A 429 -5.76 -4.15 6.54
C GLU A 429 -6.26 -4.07 7.99
N PHE A 430 -7.57 -4.20 8.25
CA PHE A 430 -8.10 -4.26 9.62
C PHE A 430 -7.57 -5.47 10.39
N ALA A 431 -7.58 -6.65 9.76
CA ALA A 431 -7.06 -7.87 10.37
C ALA A 431 -5.55 -7.79 10.63
N LYS A 432 -4.80 -7.19 9.70
CA LYS A 432 -3.36 -6.89 9.85
C LYS A 432 -3.13 -6.02 11.07
N ARG A 433 -3.73 -4.83 11.13
CA ARG A 433 -3.60 -3.90 12.26
C ARG A 433 -4.01 -4.54 13.59
N TRP A 434 -5.13 -5.27 13.61
CA TRP A 434 -5.63 -5.95 14.81
C TRP A 434 -4.64 -7.00 15.36
N LYS A 435 -3.91 -7.70 14.48
CA LYS A 435 -2.88 -8.67 14.87
C LYS A 435 -1.60 -7.97 15.33
N GLU A 436 -1.15 -6.95 14.61
CA GLU A 436 0.05 -6.18 14.95
C GLU A 436 -0.08 -5.53 16.34
N GLU A 437 -1.24 -4.99 16.68
CA GLU A 437 -1.49 -4.36 17.99
C GLU A 437 -1.50 -5.34 19.17
N GLN A 438 -1.59 -6.65 18.91
CA GLN A 438 -1.46 -7.70 19.94
C GLN A 438 0.00 -8.12 20.17
N GLU A 439 0.92 -7.77 19.27
CA GLU A 439 2.34 -8.08 19.46
C GLU A 439 2.93 -7.24 20.59
N SER A 440 3.79 -7.86 21.40
CA SER A 440 4.48 -7.17 22.50
C SER A 440 5.43 -6.06 22.02
N SER A 441 5.87 -6.12 20.75
CA SER A 441 6.70 -5.10 20.12
C SER A 441 5.93 -3.97 19.43
N CYS A 442 4.60 -3.96 19.51
CA CYS A 442 3.80 -2.91 18.90
C CYS A 442 4.06 -1.56 19.57
N ARG A 443 4.42 -0.55 18.76
CA ARG A 443 4.70 0.81 19.21
C ARG A 443 3.45 1.71 19.27
N THR A 444 2.32 1.25 18.74
CA THR A 444 1.07 2.03 18.79
C THR A 444 0.62 2.22 20.25
N PRO A 445 0.42 3.47 20.71
CA PRO A 445 -0.04 3.74 22.07
C PRO A 445 -1.38 3.07 22.38
N ILE A 446 -1.54 2.57 23.61
CA ILE A 446 -2.75 1.84 24.03
C ILE A 446 -4.04 2.65 23.80
N THR A 447 -3.99 3.96 24.04
CA THR A 447 -5.11 4.89 23.82
C THR A 447 -5.55 4.99 22.35
N ARG A 448 -4.68 4.63 21.41
CA ARG A 448 -4.92 4.71 19.96
C ARG A 448 -5.19 3.34 19.32
N ARG A 449 -5.14 2.25 20.10
CA ARG A 449 -5.39 0.89 19.62
C ARG A 449 -6.86 0.64 19.33
N LEU A 450 -7.11 -0.34 18.47
CA LEU A 450 -8.44 -0.84 18.15
C LEU A 450 -9.06 -1.50 19.38
N THR A 451 -10.30 -1.16 19.70
CA THR A 451 -11.04 -1.75 20.81
C THR A 451 -11.90 -2.93 20.35
N PRO A 452 -12.27 -3.86 21.25
CA PRO A 452 -13.21 -4.92 20.92
C PRO A 452 -14.57 -4.42 20.39
N ASP A 453 -15.01 -3.23 20.83
CA ASP A 453 -16.25 -2.60 20.37
C ASP A 453 -16.11 -2.04 18.95
N ILE A 454 -14.99 -1.38 18.63
CA ILE A 454 -14.65 -0.98 17.26
C ILE A 454 -14.62 -2.20 16.34
N ARG A 455 -13.99 -3.30 16.78
CA ARG A 455 -13.96 -4.56 16.03
C ARG A 455 -15.36 -5.12 15.77
N ARG A 456 -16.22 -5.13 16.78
CA ARG A 456 -17.60 -5.62 16.63
C ARG A 456 -18.37 -4.74 15.62
N ALA A 457 -18.30 -3.42 15.79
CA ALA A 457 -18.98 -2.49 14.89
C ALA A 457 -18.45 -2.61 13.45
N PHE A 458 -17.13 -2.69 13.24
CA PHE A 458 -16.52 -2.92 11.94
C PHE A 458 -17.06 -4.16 11.23
N VAL A 459 -17.14 -5.30 11.94
CA VAL A 459 -17.72 -6.54 11.38
C VAL A 459 -19.19 -6.37 11.03
N MET A 460 -19.96 -5.65 11.85
CA MET A 460 -21.38 -5.42 11.60
C MET A 460 -21.63 -4.54 10.37
N ILE A 461 -20.82 -3.51 10.15
CA ILE A 461 -20.88 -2.64 8.96
C ILE A 461 -20.70 -3.47 7.68
N LEU A 462 -19.68 -4.33 7.65
CA LEU A 462 -19.32 -5.07 6.43
C LEU A 462 -20.12 -6.34 6.20
N ARG A 463 -20.87 -6.82 7.21
CA ARG A 463 -21.63 -8.08 7.14
C ARG A 463 -22.61 -8.10 5.97
N THR A 464 -23.47 -7.10 5.86
CA THR A 464 -24.50 -7.08 4.81
C THR A 464 -23.90 -6.96 3.40
N PRO A 465 -22.99 -5.99 3.12
CA PRO A 465 -22.30 -5.91 1.84
C PRO A 465 -21.57 -7.20 1.45
N ALA A 466 -20.87 -7.85 2.40
CA ALA A 466 -20.14 -9.08 2.13
C ALA A 466 -21.07 -10.24 1.75
N LEU A 467 -22.18 -10.41 2.47
CA LEU A 467 -23.18 -11.45 2.17
C LEU A 467 -23.88 -11.21 0.82
N LEU A 468 -24.14 -9.95 0.46
CA LEU A 468 -24.70 -9.61 -0.84
C LEU A 468 -23.69 -9.89 -1.98
N ALA A 469 -22.42 -9.52 -1.78
CA ALA A 469 -21.35 -9.73 -2.75
C ALA A 469 -21.04 -11.21 -3.02
N MET A 470 -21.25 -12.10 -2.03
CA MET A 470 -21.12 -13.56 -2.21
C MET A 470 -22.04 -14.14 -3.28
N PHE A 471 -23.16 -13.49 -3.56
CA PHE A 471 -24.09 -13.90 -4.62
C PHE A 471 -23.96 -13.04 -5.87
N SER A 472 -22.88 -12.27 -6.00
CA SER A 472 -22.61 -11.45 -7.19
C SER A 472 -22.56 -12.31 -8.45
N LYS A 473 -23.06 -11.74 -9.55
CA LYS A 473 -22.98 -12.37 -10.89
C LYS A 473 -21.57 -12.33 -11.47
N ASP A 474 -20.69 -11.51 -10.92
CA ASP A 474 -19.29 -11.43 -11.31
C ASP A 474 -18.43 -12.41 -10.50
N PRO A 475 -17.77 -13.38 -11.18
CA PRO A 475 -16.96 -14.39 -10.51
C PRO A 475 -15.85 -13.81 -9.63
N PHE A 476 -15.22 -12.69 -10.06
CA PHE A 476 -14.14 -12.07 -9.30
C PHE A 476 -14.64 -11.47 -7.98
N SER A 477 -15.73 -10.72 -8.03
CA SER A 477 -16.39 -10.17 -6.84
C SER A 477 -16.81 -11.30 -5.88
N MET A 478 -17.38 -12.38 -6.40
CA MET A 478 -17.74 -13.55 -5.58
C MET A 478 -16.50 -14.14 -4.87
N ILE A 479 -15.40 -14.39 -5.59
CA ILE A 479 -14.16 -14.94 -5.02
C ILE A 479 -13.57 -14.01 -3.95
N LEU A 480 -13.52 -12.70 -4.22
CA LEU A 480 -12.96 -11.70 -3.30
C LEU A 480 -13.77 -11.54 -2.02
N SER A 481 -15.08 -11.83 -2.07
CA SER A 481 -15.97 -11.77 -0.91
C SER A 481 -15.81 -12.95 0.06
N CYS A 482 -15.37 -14.12 -0.40
CA CYS A 482 -15.22 -15.32 0.43
C CYS A 482 -14.22 -15.16 1.61
N PRO A 483 -13.00 -14.60 1.41
CA PRO A 483 -12.07 -14.32 2.51
C PRO A 483 -12.62 -13.36 3.57
N ILE A 484 -13.53 -12.46 3.19
CA ILE A 484 -14.17 -11.49 4.09
C ILE A 484 -15.04 -12.22 5.11
N CYS A 485 -15.82 -13.20 4.63
CA CYS A 485 -16.66 -14.05 5.47
C CYS A 485 -15.87 -15.04 6.34
N LEU A 486 -14.62 -15.35 6.00
CA LEU A 486 -13.72 -16.20 6.79
C LEU A 486 -12.93 -15.43 7.86
N SER A 487 -12.60 -14.16 7.59
CA SER A 487 -11.87 -13.30 8.52
C SER A 487 -12.78 -12.63 9.57
N ALA A 488 -14.04 -12.35 9.22
CA ALA A 488 -15.03 -11.81 10.16
C ALA A 488 -15.30 -12.71 11.40
N PRO A 489 -15.40 -14.05 11.29
CA PRO A 489 -15.50 -14.96 12.44
C PRO A 489 -14.26 -14.99 13.34
N ILE A 490 -13.06 -14.87 12.78
CA ILE A 490 -11.80 -14.80 13.54
C ILE A 490 -11.78 -13.51 14.39
N ALA A 491 -12.37 -12.42 13.87
CA ALA A 491 -12.60 -11.18 14.60
C ALA A 491 -13.80 -11.22 15.57
N ALA A 492 -14.76 -12.14 15.42
CA ALA A 492 -16.01 -12.18 16.20
C ALA A 492 -16.09 -13.32 17.23
N SER A 493 -14.97 -13.95 17.60
CA SER A 493 -14.97 -14.99 18.63
C SER A 493 -15.52 -14.43 19.95
N ARG A 494 -16.73 -14.91 20.33
CA ARG A 494 -17.66 -14.43 21.39
C ARG A 494 -18.79 -13.48 20.96
N LEU A 495 -19.51 -13.82 19.89
CA LEU A 495 -20.98 -13.70 19.95
C LEU A 495 -21.50 -14.85 20.81
N SER A 496 -21.59 -14.60 22.12
CA SER A 496 -22.23 -15.53 23.07
C SER A 496 -23.66 -15.80 22.60
N THR A 497 -23.91 -17.03 22.18
CA THR A 497 -25.23 -17.64 22.12
C THR A 497 -25.80 -17.65 23.54
N ARG A 498 -26.46 -16.57 23.94
CA ARG A 498 -27.48 -16.63 25.00
C ARG A 498 -28.60 -17.51 24.45
N ARG A 499 -28.51 -18.82 24.71
CA ARG A 499 -29.65 -19.72 24.62
C ARG A 499 -30.74 -19.13 25.51
N ILE A 500 -31.84 -18.73 24.89
CA ILE A 500 -33.11 -18.45 25.56
C ILE A 500 -33.50 -19.75 26.25
N ALA A 501 -33.31 -19.82 27.56
CA ALA A 501 -33.88 -20.88 28.38
C ALA A 501 -35.41 -20.66 28.41
N ARG A 502 -36.16 -21.57 27.79
CA ARG A 502 -37.61 -21.67 28.05
C ARG A 502 -37.79 -22.14 29.50
N PRO A 503 -38.73 -21.56 30.28
CA PRO A 503 -39.05 -22.09 31.59
C PRO A 503 -39.80 -23.43 31.43
N PRO A 504 -39.59 -24.40 32.34
CA PRO A 504 -40.40 -25.60 32.37
C PRO A 504 -41.79 -25.29 32.93
N LEU A 505 -42.78 -26.01 32.43
CA LEU A 505 -44.16 -26.07 32.94
C LEU A 505 -44.20 -26.65 34.36
#